data_AF-I8IAR2-F1
#
_entry.id   AF-I8IAR2-F1
#
_cell.length_a   1.000
_cell.length_b   1.000
_cell.length_c   1.000
_cell.angle_alpha   90.00
_cell.angle_beta   90.00
_cell.angle_gamma   90.00
#
_symmetry.space_group_name_H-M   'P 1'
#
loop_
_entity.id
_entity.type
_entity.pdbx_description
1 polymer ?
#
loop_
_entity_poly.entity_id
_entity_poly.type
_entity_poly.pdbx_seq_one_letter_code
_entity_poly.pdbx_strand_id
1 'polypeptide(L)'
;MFYYPSIFAQFNSASVPDVFIWVGIEEVKRFALALYKVYRRCRVDGKRLLSLADLQFAMPDSEELWHASSDLASRIPASYGDKNKEENWISQTARLLQPGGAEFDWI
;
A
#
# COMPACT_ATOMS: atom_id res chain seq x y z
N MET A 1 5.36 -8.25 -2.44
CA MET A 1 4.58 -7.08 -2.92
C MET A 1 3.49 -6.66 -1.95
N PHE A 2 2.71 -7.58 -1.37
CA PHE A 2 1.59 -7.23 -0.47
C PHE A 2 1.93 -7.20 1.04
N TYR A 3 3.21 -7.22 1.40
CA TYR A 3 3.67 -7.26 2.79
C TYR A 3 4.69 -6.15 3.01
N TYR A 4 4.37 -5.22 3.91
CA TYR A 4 5.11 -3.99 4.06
C TYR A 4 6.60 -4.18 4.38
N PRO A 5 7.02 -5.04 5.33
CA PRO A 5 8.44 -5.23 5.61
C PRO A 5 9.26 -5.68 4.40
N SER A 6 8.67 -6.49 3.50
CA SER A 6 9.34 -6.84 2.24
C SER A 6 9.39 -5.68 1.24
N ILE A 7 8.39 -4.80 1.20
CA ILE A 7 8.45 -3.57 0.38
C ILE A 7 9.57 -2.69 0.93
N PHE A 8 9.56 -2.39 2.23
CA PHE A 8 10.55 -1.54 2.88
C PHE A 8 11.98 -2.05 2.66
N ALA A 9 12.22 -3.35 2.82
CA ALA A 9 13.53 -3.96 2.60
C ALA A 9 14.08 -3.78 1.17
N GLN A 10 13.21 -3.60 0.16
CA GLN A 10 13.65 -3.35 -1.23
C GLN A 10 14.17 -1.93 -1.44
N PHE A 11 13.66 -0.96 -0.67
CA PHE A 11 14.03 0.45 -0.80
C PHE A 11 15.07 0.89 0.23
N ASN A 12 15.22 0.16 1.34
CA ASN A 12 16.16 0.47 2.41
C ASN A 12 17.62 0.19 2.00
N SER A 13 18.14 0.99 1.07
CA SER A 13 19.53 1.02 0.64
C SER A 13 20.20 2.31 1.12
N ALA A 14 21.40 2.20 1.67
CA ALA A 14 22.16 3.33 2.22
C ALA A 14 22.50 4.44 1.18
N SER A 15 22.29 4.19 -0.11
CA SER A 15 22.60 5.11 -1.21
C SER A 15 21.41 5.96 -1.67
N VAL A 16 20.20 5.74 -1.15
CA VAL A 16 18.98 6.41 -1.64
C VAL A 16 18.48 7.41 -0.59
N PRO A 17 18.26 8.68 -0.94
CA PRO A 17 17.65 9.65 -0.03
C PRO A 17 16.25 9.20 0.43
N ASP A 18 15.95 9.38 1.72
CA ASP A 18 14.71 8.93 2.38
C ASP A 18 13.43 9.31 1.61
N VAL A 19 13.40 10.50 1.00
CA VAL A 19 12.24 10.93 0.21
C VAL A 19 11.89 9.97 -0.93
N PHE A 20 12.90 9.42 -1.63
CA PHE A 20 12.68 8.48 -2.73
C PHE A 20 12.28 7.10 -2.22
N ILE A 21 12.73 6.72 -1.02
CA ILE A 21 12.29 5.50 -0.33
C ILE A 21 10.78 5.59 -0.07
N TRP A 22 10.30 6.71 0.48
CA TRP A 22 8.87 6.89 0.79
C TRP A 22 8.00 6.97 -0.46
N VAL A 23 8.43 7.67 -1.50
CA VAL A 23 7.73 7.68 -2.80
C VAL A 23 7.58 6.26 -3.34
N GLY A 24 8.68 5.52 -3.42
CA GLY A 24 8.68 4.15 -3.96
C GLY A 24 7.79 3.20 -3.17
N ILE A 25 7.83 3.29 -1.83
CA ILE A 25 6.93 2.52 -0.96
C ILE A 25 5.47 2.84 -1.27
N GLU A 26 5.08 4.12 -1.35
CA GLU A 26 3.70 4.51 -1.61
C GLU A 26 3.24 4.12 -3.03
N GLU A 27 4.12 4.19 -4.03
CA GLU A 27 3.83 3.69 -5.39
C GLU A 27 3.52 2.19 -5.40
N VAL A 28 4.33 1.37 -4.71
CA VAL A 28 4.10 -0.07 -4.61
C VAL A 28 2.78 -0.37 -3.89
N LYS A 29 2.44 0.35 -2.81
CA LYS A 29 1.15 0.20 -2.12
C LYS A 29 -0.03 0.53 -3.05
N ARG A 30 0.03 1.64 -3.79
CA ARG A 30 -1.04 2.04 -4.73
C ARG A 30 -1.20 1.02 -5.85
N PHE A 31 -0.09 0.54 -6.41
CA PHE A 31 -0.12 -0.51 -7.44
C PHE A 31 -0.73 -1.81 -6.90
N ALA A 32 -0.31 -2.26 -5.72
CA ALA A 32 -0.84 -3.45 -5.06
C ALA A 32 -2.35 -3.35 -4.81
N LEU A 33 -2.80 -2.19 -4.32
CA LEU A 33 -4.20 -1.92 -4.11
C LEU A 33 -4.98 -1.88 -5.43
N ALA A 34 -4.49 -1.20 -6.47
CA ALA A 34 -5.13 -1.16 -7.78
C ALA A 34 -5.27 -2.58 -8.39
N LEU A 35 -4.23 -3.40 -8.26
CA LEU A 35 -4.26 -4.79 -8.70
C LEU A 35 -5.34 -5.60 -7.98
N TYR A 36 -5.48 -5.43 -6.66
CA TYR A 36 -6.59 -6.02 -5.90
C TYR A 36 -7.97 -5.60 -6.44
N LYS A 37 -8.17 -4.31 -6.71
CA LYS A 37 -9.43 -3.76 -7.24
C LYS A 37 -9.78 -4.37 -8.61
N VAL A 38 -8.79 -4.47 -9.50
CA VAL A 38 -8.95 -5.12 -10.82
C VAL A 38 -9.28 -6.60 -10.64
N TYR A 39 -8.57 -7.32 -9.76
CA TYR A 39 -8.81 -8.75 -9.53
C TYR A 39 -10.24 -9.02 -9.04
N ARG A 40 -10.78 -8.17 -8.16
CA ARG A 40 -12.18 -8.22 -7.71
C ARG A 40 -13.16 -7.98 -8.85
N ARG A 41 -12.87 -7.00 -9.73
CA ARG A 41 -13.78 -6.66 -10.83
C ARG A 41 -13.79 -7.69 -11.96
N CYS A 42 -12.67 -8.37 -12.18
CA CYS A 42 -12.47 -9.28 -13.30
C CYS A 42 -13.01 -10.70 -13.09
N ARG A 43 -13.66 -11.04 -11.95
CA ARG A 43 -14.22 -12.38 -11.64
C ARG A 43 -13.42 -13.50 -12.31
N VAL A 44 -12.17 -13.67 -11.86
CA VAL A 44 -11.31 -14.73 -12.39
C VAL A 44 -11.81 -16.05 -11.82
N ASP A 45 -12.70 -16.72 -12.55
CA ASP A 45 -13.27 -18.00 -12.14
C ASP A 45 -12.17 -19.03 -11.84
N GLY A 46 -12.24 -19.62 -10.65
CA GLY A 46 -11.43 -20.79 -10.27
C GLY A 46 -10.03 -20.52 -9.70
N LYS A 47 -9.61 -19.27 -9.48
CA LYS A 47 -8.33 -18.95 -8.81
C LYS A 47 -8.54 -18.29 -7.44
N ARG A 48 -7.63 -18.55 -6.49
CA ARG A 48 -7.59 -17.84 -5.19
C ARG A 48 -7.48 -16.35 -5.48
N LEU A 49 -8.59 -15.63 -5.29
CA LEU A 49 -8.63 -14.19 -5.48
C LEU A 49 -7.81 -13.52 -4.38
N LEU A 50 -7.03 -12.52 -4.77
CA LEU A 50 -6.35 -11.63 -3.84
C LEU A 50 -7.42 -11.00 -2.94
N SER A 51 -7.34 -11.27 -1.64
CA SER A 51 -8.29 -10.79 -0.64
C SER A 51 -7.76 -9.56 0.08
N LEU A 52 -8.64 -8.83 0.78
CA LEU A 52 -8.20 -7.73 1.64
C LEU A 52 -7.27 -8.20 2.77
N ALA A 53 -7.43 -9.44 3.23
CA ALA A 53 -6.56 -10.03 4.25
C ALA A 53 -5.12 -10.26 3.75
N ASP A 54 -4.92 -10.35 2.43
CA ASP A 54 -3.58 -10.49 1.84
C ASP A 54 -2.84 -9.14 1.76
N LEU A 55 -3.54 -7.99 1.87
CA LEU A 55 -2.95 -6.65 1.85
C LEU A 55 -2.42 -6.23 3.24
N GLN A 56 -1.16 -6.57 3.52
CA GLN A 56 -0.47 -6.33 4.78
C GLN A 56 0.37 -5.05 4.72
N PHE A 57 -0.32 -3.93 4.52
CA PHE A 57 0.19 -2.57 4.56
C PHE A 57 -0.96 -1.62 4.86
N ALA A 58 -0.67 -0.48 5.47
CA ALA A 58 -1.62 0.60 5.69
C ALA A 58 -2.07 1.19 4.35
N MET A 59 -3.27 1.78 4.34
CA MET A 59 -3.81 2.46 3.17
C MET A 59 -2.75 3.41 2.58
N PRO A 60 -2.53 3.42 1.25
CA PRO A 60 -1.62 4.37 0.63
C PRO A 60 -2.07 5.79 0.98
N ASP A 61 -1.16 6.59 1.51
CA ASP A 61 -1.47 7.88 2.13
C ASP A 61 -0.54 8.94 1.55
N SER A 62 -1.10 10.11 1.19
CA SER A 62 -0.51 11.26 0.48
C SER A 62 -0.79 11.33 -1.03
N GLU A 63 -1.66 12.27 -1.42
CA GLU A 63 -1.71 12.81 -2.79
C GLU A 63 -0.46 13.63 -3.13
N GLU A 64 0.24 14.19 -2.13
CA GLU A 64 1.42 15.03 -2.38
C GLU A 64 2.59 14.22 -2.94
N LEU A 65 2.80 13.00 -2.45
CA LEU A 65 3.76 12.05 -3.00
C LEU A 65 3.39 11.58 -4.41
N TRP A 66 2.10 11.61 -4.76
CA TRP A 66 1.64 11.20 -6.09
C TRP A 66 1.92 12.27 -7.16
N HIS A 67 1.79 13.55 -6.81
CA HIS A 67 2.11 14.67 -7.70
C HIS A 67 3.58 15.08 -7.64
N ALA A 68 4.45 14.17 -7.22
CA ALA A 68 5.87 14.40 -7.10
C ALA A 68 6.52 14.70 -8.45
N SER A 69 6.93 15.94 -8.65
CA SER A 69 7.91 16.35 -9.66
C SER A 69 9.32 16.37 -9.07
N SER A 70 10.34 16.73 -9.86
CA SER A 70 11.74 16.71 -9.41
C SER A 70 12.05 17.57 -8.17
N ASP A 71 11.18 18.54 -7.85
CA ASP A 71 11.21 19.38 -6.65
C ASP A 71 10.60 18.71 -5.41
N LEU A 72 10.08 17.49 -5.49
CA LEU A 72 9.49 16.81 -4.33
C LEU A 72 10.48 16.70 -3.15
N ALA A 73 11.76 16.46 -3.45
CA ALA A 73 12.82 16.39 -2.46
C ALA A 73 12.97 17.68 -1.62
N SER A 74 12.54 18.84 -2.14
CA SER A 74 12.55 20.10 -1.39
C SER A 74 11.24 20.42 -0.69
N ARG A 75 10.15 19.70 -1.01
CA ARG A 75 8.80 19.93 -0.46
C ARG A 75 8.41 18.96 0.64
N ILE A 76 9.01 17.78 0.66
CA ILE A 76 8.76 16.79 1.71
C ILE A 76 9.61 17.14 2.93
N PRO A 77 8.99 17.36 4.10
CA PRO A 77 9.73 17.59 5.33
C PRO A 77 10.71 16.43 5.57
N ALA A 78 11.91 16.72 6.05
CA ALA A 78 12.84 15.69 6.52
C ALA A 78 12.24 14.81 7.65
N SER A 79 11.12 15.24 8.24
CA SER A 79 10.33 14.48 9.21
C SER A 79 9.30 13.54 8.58
N TYR A 80 9.21 13.45 7.26
CA TYR A 80 8.36 12.46 6.60
C TYR A 80 8.94 11.08 6.89
N GLY A 81 8.22 10.31 7.70
CA GLY A 81 8.70 9.03 8.21
C GLY A 81 7.68 7.92 7.99
N ASP A 82 8.01 6.76 8.53
CA ASP A 82 7.16 5.58 8.42
C ASP A 82 5.83 5.76 9.17
N LYS A 83 4.75 5.92 8.40
CA LYS A 83 3.37 5.94 8.93
C LYS A 83 2.71 4.55 8.90
N ASN A 84 3.38 3.54 8.37
CA ASN A 84 2.82 2.24 8.06
C ASN A 84 2.85 1.27 9.25
N LYS A 85 2.15 1.67 10.32
CA LYS A 85 2.00 0.85 11.52
C LYS A 85 1.05 -0.34 11.27
N GLU A 86 1.35 -1.48 11.88
CA GLU A 86 0.61 -2.74 11.68
C GLU A 86 -0.87 -2.62 12.07
N GLU A 87 -1.19 -1.85 13.11
CA GLU A 87 -2.57 -1.60 13.53
C GLU A 87 -3.43 -0.93 12.45
N ASN A 88 -2.80 -0.23 11.50
CA ASN A 88 -3.45 0.50 10.42
C ASN A 88 -3.50 -0.29 9.10
N TRP A 89 -3.02 -1.54 9.08
CA TRP A 89 -3.01 -2.33 7.85
C TRP A 89 -4.41 -2.67 7.37
N ILE A 90 -4.59 -2.67 6.04
CA ILE A 90 -5.85 -3.03 5.39
C ILE A 90 -6.33 -4.42 5.84
N SER A 91 -5.40 -5.36 6.02
CA SER A 91 -5.68 -6.71 6.52
C SER A 91 -6.34 -6.75 7.91
N GLN A 92 -6.10 -5.75 8.78
CA GLN A 92 -6.77 -5.69 10.09
C GLN A 92 -8.24 -5.32 9.93
N THR A 93 -8.56 -4.31 9.12
CA THR A 93 -9.94 -3.94 8.82
C THR A 93 -10.68 -5.07 8.10
N ALA A 94 -10.00 -5.79 7.20
CA ALA A 94 -10.56 -6.94 6.50
C ALA A 94 -11.07 -8.03 7.46
N ARG A 95 -10.28 -8.35 8.50
CA ARG A 95 -10.63 -9.33 9.53
C ARG A 95 -11.89 -8.94 10.31
N LEU A 96 -12.08 -7.64 10.54
CA LEU A 96 -13.25 -7.10 11.25
C LEU A 96 -14.51 -7.10 10.37
N LEU A 97 -14.36 -6.83 9.07
CA LEU A 97 -15.47 -6.72 8.13
C LEU A 97 -15.92 -8.06 7.53
N GLN A 98 -15.14 -9.13 7.69
CA GLN A 98 -15.47 -10.45 7.16
C GLN A 98 -15.70 -11.53 8.24
N PRO A 99 -16.71 -11.43 9.14
CA PRO A 99 -17.07 -12.55 10.01
C PRO A 99 -17.73 -13.72 9.27
N GLY A 100 -18.12 -13.53 8.00
CA GLY A 100 -18.75 -14.58 7.20
C GLY A 100 -19.23 -14.06 5.84
N GLY A 101 -18.42 -14.25 4.80
CA GLY A 101 -18.87 -14.30 3.40
C GLY A 101 -19.40 -13.03 2.72
N ALA A 102 -19.53 -11.89 3.40
CA ALA A 102 -19.97 -10.65 2.74
C ALA A 102 -18.78 -9.89 2.12
N GLU A 103 -18.82 -9.70 0.79
CA GLU A 103 -17.90 -8.81 0.06
C GLU A 103 -18.14 -7.36 0.52
N PHE A 104 -17.16 -6.78 1.22
CA PHE A 104 -17.11 -5.34 1.42
C PHE A 104 -16.72 -4.67 0.10
N ASP A 105 -17.49 -3.67 -0.32
CA ASP A 105 -17.28 -2.89 -1.53
C ASP A 105 -16.86 -1.47 -1.12
N TRP A 106 -15.64 -1.10 -1.49
CA TRP A 106 -15.16 0.27 -1.32
C TRP A 106 -15.43 0.96 -2.67
N ILE A 107 -16.45 1.82 -2.71
CA ILE A 107 -16.65 2.80 -3.79
C ILE A 107 -16.68 4.16 -3.14
#